data_AF-A0A350AJU3-F1
#
_entry.id   AF-A0A350AJU3-F1
#
_cell.length_a   1.000
_cell.length_b   1.000
_cell.length_c   1.000
_cell.angle_alpha   90.00
_cell.angle_beta   90.00
_cell.angle_gamma   90.00
#
_symmetry.space_group_name_H-M   'P 1'
#
loop_
_entity.id
_entity.type
_entity.pdbx_description
1 polymer ?
#
loop_
_entity_poly.entity_id
_entity_poly.type
_entity_poly.pdbx_seq_one_letter_code
_entity_poly.pdbx_strand_id
1 'polypeptide(L)'
;MNLYVRQGQYTLKFRIISNDAIITDMIEQILSDLYRDEIPLPRNPLKALNWYIIKTADRFLVIDTGMNREECKHAMFETLRELG
;
A
#
# COMPACT_ATOMS: atom_id res chain seq x y z
N MET A 1 -4.53 14.17 -6.08
CA MET A 1 -5.31 14.13 -7.33
C MET A 1 -5.47 12.69 -7.76
N ASN A 2 -6.62 12.26 -8.30
CA ASN A 2 -6.76 10.88 -8.82
C ASN A 2 -6.61 10.88 -10.34
N LEU A 3 -5.80 9.98 -10.86
CA LEU A 3 -5.66 9.70 -12.30
C LEU A 3 -6.32 8.35 -12.59
N TYR A 4 -7.14 8.31 -13.64
CA TYR A 4 -7.80 7.08 -14.08
C TYR A 4 -7.27 6.70 -15.46
N VAL A 5 -6.81 5.45 -15.60
CA VAL A 5 -6.35 4.88 -16.87
C VAL A 5 -7.28 3.72 -17.23
N ARG A 6 -7.81 3.71 -18.45
CA ARG A 6 -8.70 2.63 -18.92
C ARG A 6 -7.93 1.69 -19.84
N GLN A 7 -7.96 0.39 -19.54
CA GLN A 7 -7.42 -0.68 -20.38
C GLN A 7 -8.52 -1.72 -20.64
N GLY A 8 -9.15 -1.65 -21.82
CA GLY A 8 -10.28 -2.51 -22.15
C GLY A 8 -11.45 -2.32 -21.18
N GLN A 9 -11.84 -3.40 -20.50
CA GLN A 9 -12.92 -3.37 -19.51
C GLN A 9 -12.48 -2.90 -18.12
N TYR A 10 -11.17 -2.70 -17.90
CA TYR A 10 -10.61 -2.34 -16.61
C TYR A 10 -10.32 -0.84 -16.52
N THR A 11 -10.53 -0.28 -15.32
CA THR A 11 -10.13 1.09 -14.98
C THR A 11 -9.18 1.04 -13.79
N LEU A 12 -7.95 1.51 -13.98
CA LEU A 12 -6.95 1.66 -12.94
C LEU A 12 -7.07 3.05 -12.33
N LYS A 13 -7.22 3.12 -11.01
CA LYS A 13 -7.22 4.37 -10.24
C LYS A 13 -5.84 4.54 -9.58
N PHE A 14 -5.12 5.58 -9.99
CA PHE A 14 -3.87 5.99 -9.38
C PHE A 14 -4.11 7.19 -8.47
N ARG A 15 -3.63 7.11 -7.24
CA ARG A 15 -3.56 8.27 -6.35
C ARG A 15 -2.25 9.00 -6.63
N ILE A 16 -2.32 10.21 -7.18
CA ILE A 16 -1.17 11.10 -7.32
C ILE A 16 -1.05 11.90 -6.02
N ILE A 17 0.04 11.66 -5.32
CA ILE A 17 0.41 12.30 -4.06
C ILE A 17 1.49 13.35 -4.38
N SER A 18 1.31 14.59 -3.91
CA SER A 18 2.32 15.64 -4.09
C SER A 18 3.55 15.36 -3.22
N ASN A 19 4.72 15.84 -3.64
CA ASN A 19 5.98 15.61 -2.92
C ASN A 19 5.98 16.11 -1.46
N ASP A 20 5.12 17.08 -1.14
CA ASP A 20 4.99 17.69 0.19
C ASP A 20 3.78 17.17 0.97
N ALA A 21 3.01 16.23 0.40
CA ALA A 21 1.90 15.65 1.13
C ALA A 21 2.47 14.79 2.28
N ILE A 22 2.07 15.12 3.50
CA ILE A 22 2.15 14.21 4.62
C ILE A 22 1.32 12.99 4.22
N ILE A 23 2.00 11.87 3.96
CA ILE A 23 1.33 10.60 3.71
C ILE A 23 0.73 10.22 5.04
N THR A 24 -0.56 10.52 5.20
CA THR A 24 -1.33 10.02 6.33
C THR A 24 -1.48 8.52 6.13
N ASP A 25 -0.92 7.76 7.07
CA ASP A 25 -1.03 6.31 7.26
C ASP A 25 -2.49 5.87 7.21
N MET A 26 -3.05 5.69 6.02
CA MET A 26 -4.40 5.17 5.85
C MET A 26 -4.36 4.07 4.81
N ILE A 27 -4.57 2.86 5.31
CA ILE A 27 -4.83 1.67 4.52
C ILE A 27 -6.05 1.95 3.61
N GLU A 28 -5.83 2.02 2.30
CA GLU A 28 -6.89 2.23 1.31
C GLU A 28 -7.52 0.89 0.96
N GLN A 29 -8.81 0.71 1.23
CA GLN A 29 -9.57 -0.40 0.67
C GLN A 29 -9.88 -0.12 -0.81
N ILE A 30 -9.32 -0.94 -1.71
CA ILE A 30 -9.52 -0.81 -3.16
C ILE A 30 -10.78 -1.56 -3.61
N LEU A 31 -10.95 -2.80 -3.13
CA LEU A 31 -12.12 -3.67 -3.35
C LEU A 31 -12.41 -4.46 -2.06
N SER A 32 -13.47 -5.29 -2.08
CA SER A 32 -13.67 -6.27 -1.01
C SER A 32 -12.39 -7.07 -0.83
N ASP A 33 -11.89 -7.07 0.40
CA ASP A 33 -10.72 -7.84 0.81
C ASP A 33 -9.38 -7.49 0.14
N LEU A 34 -9.34 -6.47 -0.73
CA LEU A 34 -8.12 -5.95 -1.36
C LEU A 34 -7.81 -4.56 -0.85
N TYR A 35 -6.67 -4.43 -0.19
CA TYR A 35 -6.18 -3.21 0.42
C TYR A 35 -4.86 -2.79 -0.20
N ARG A 36 -4.57 -1.49 -0.16
CA ARG A 36 -3.25 -0.92 -0.42
C ARG A 36 -2.82 -0.08 0.76
N ASP A 37 -1.59 -0.30 1.18
CA ASP A 37 -0.86 0.57 2.08
C ASP A 37 0.50 0.94 1.47
N GLU A 38 1.28 1.76 2.15
CA GLU A 38 2.62 2.13 1.73
C GLU A 38 3.66 1.69 2.77
N ILE A 39 4.70 0.98 2.32
CA ILE A 39 5.84 0.65 3.18
C ILE A 39 6.85 1.80 3.06
N PRO A 40 7.20 2.49 4.17
CA PRO A 40 8.19 3.56 4.12
C PRO A 40 9.57 3.00 3.77
N LEU A 41 10.29 3.72 2.91
CA LEU A 41 11.68 3.45 2.53
C LEU A 41 12.56 4.67 2.92
N PRO A 42 12.91 4.85 4.21
CA PRO A 42 13.64 6.04 4.65
C PRO A 42 15.00 6.16 3.96
N ARG A 43 15.36 7.36 3.51
CA ARG A 43 16.60 7.63 2.76
C ARG A 43 16.69 6.87 1.42
N ASN A 44 15.57 6.45 0.85
CA ASN A 44 15.50 5.89 -0.49
C ASN A 44 14.86 6.91 -1.47
N PRO A 45 15.37 7.07 -2.71
CA PRO A 45 14.75 7.94 -3.71
C PRO A 45 13.28 7.66 -3.99
N LEU A 46 12.83 6.40 -3.87
CA LEU A 46 11.43 6.00 -4.03
C LEU A 46 10.53 6.49 -2.89
N LYS A 47 11.09 6.81 -1.71
CA LYS A 47 10.43 7.24 -0.47
C LYS A 47 9.51 6.19 0.17
N ALA A 48 8.66 5.53 -0.61
CA ALA A 48 7.75 4.49 -0.17
C ALA A 48 7.53 3.45 -1.28
N LEU A 49 7.04 2.29 -0.88
CA LEU A 49 6.65 1.20 -1.76
C LEU A 49 5.15 0.99 -1.65
N ASN A 50 4.44 0.96 -2.78
CA ASN A 50 3.04 0.52 -2.81
C ASN A 50 2.98 -0.95 -2.39
N TRP A 51 2.19 -1.24 -1.37
CA TRP A 51 2.07 -2.57 -0.81
C TRP A 51 0.61 -3.02 -0.86
N TYR A 52 0.35 -4.17 -1.47
CA TYR A 52 -1.00 -4.68 -1.67
C TYR A 52 -1.26 -5.91 -0.82
N ILE A 53 -2.42 -5.95 -0.18
CA ILE A 53 -2.81 -6.98 0.77
C ILE A 53 -4.16 -7.54 0.36
N ILE A 54 -4.22 -8.85 0.16
CA ILE A 54 -5.46 -9.60 -0.01
C ILE A 54 -5.75 -10.31 1.31
N LYS A 55 -6.81 -9.89 2.00
CA LYS A 55 -7.29 -10.51 3.23
C LYS A 55 -8.15 -11.73 2.90
N THR A 56 -7.97 -12.81 3.64
CA THR A 56 -8.90 -13.95 3.65
C THR A 56 -9.32 -14.22 5.09
N ALA A 57 -10.15 -15.24 5.33
CA ALA A 57 -10.66 -15.53 6.66
C ALA A 57 -9.57 -15.93 7.67
N ASP A 58 -8.48 -16.55 7.22
CA ASP A 58 -7.44 -17.15 8.06
C ASP A 58 -6.03 -16.62 7.79
N ARG A 59 -5.82 -15.92 6.67
CA ARG A 59 -4.49 -15.43 6.28
C ARG A 59 -4.52 -14.21 5.37
N PHE A 60 -3.34 -13.63 5.18
CA PHE A 60 -3.08 -12.58 4.20
C PHE A 60 -2.22 -13.12 3.07
N LEU A 61 -2.53 -12.72 1.83
CA LEU A 61 -1.60 -12.75 0.72
C LEU A 61 -1.11 -11.31 0.50
N VAL A 62 0.21 -11.13 0.52
CA VAL A 62 0.84 -9.82 0.34
C VAL A 62 1.64 -9.79 -0.96
N ILE A 63 1.62 -8.65 -1.66
CA ILE A 63 2.39 -8.42 -2.88
C ILE A 63 3.44 -7.38 -2.55
N ASP A 64 4.70 -7.74 -2.81
CA ASP A 64 5.91 -7.08 -2.33
C ASP A 64 6.13 -7.15 -0.81
N THR A 65 7.39 -6.99 -0.38
CA THR A 65 7.81 -7.15 1.03
C THR A 65 8.74 -6.04 1.53
N GLY A 66 8.82 -4.93 0.79
CA GLY A 66 9.72 -3.84 1.14
C GLY A 66 11.20 -4.22 0.99
N MET A 67 12.05 -3.62 1.83
CA MET A 67 13.47 -3.93 1.94
C MET A 67 13.74 -4.64 3.27
N ASN A 68 14.86 -5.36 3.39
CA ASN A 68 15.27 -5.99 4.64
C ASN A 68 15.73 -4.95 5.68
N ARG A 69 14.75 -4.27 6.29
CA ARG A 69 14.91 -3.16 7.23
C ARG A 69 13.81 -3.18 8.29
N GLU A 70 14.13 -2.75 9.49
CA GLU A 70 13.19 -2.77 10.61
C GLU A 70 12.02 -1.80 10.40
N GLU A 71 12.24 -0.66 9.76
CA GLU A 71 11.15 0.28 9.46
C GLU A 71 10.11 -0.34 8.52
N CYS A 72 10.55 -1.15 7.55
CA CYS A 72 9.65 -1.86 6.65
C CYS A 72 8.87 -2.94 7.39
N LYS A 73 9.55 -3.77 8.19
CA LYS A 73 8.91 -4.83 8.98
C LYS A 73 7.88 -4.28 9.96
N HIS A 74 8.24 -3.23 10.70
CA HIS A 74 7.33 -2.59 11.66
C HIS A 74 6.07 -2.07 10.97
N ALA A 75 6.23 -1.30 9.88
CA ALA A 75 5.08 -0.81 9.12
C ALA A 75 4.18 -1.97 8.66
N MET A 76 4.77 -3.02 8.06
CA MET A 76 4.01 -4.19 7.60
C MET A 76 3.24 -4.87 8.73
N PHE A 77 3.86 -5.10 9.88
CA PHE A 77 3.20 -5.78 11.01
C PHE A 77 2.12 -4.93 11.68
N GLU A 78 2.29 -3.60 11.75
CA GLU A 78 1.23 -2.70 12.24
C GLU A 78 0.02 -2.75 11.30
N THR A 79 0.22 -2.61 9.99
CA THR A 79 -0.86 -2.71 8.99
C THR A 79 -1.61 -4.04 9.06
N LEU A 80 -0.90 -5.17 9.15
CA LEU A 80 -1.55 -6.48 9.28
C LEU A 80 -2.34 -6.61 10.58
N ARG A 81 -1.82 -6.04 11.68
CA ARG A 81 -2.52 -6.03 12.98
C ARG A 81 -3.79 -5.18 12.93
N GLU A 82 -3.76 -4.02 12.26
CA GLU A 82 -4.93 -3.16 12.07
C GLU A 82 -5.99 -3.84 11.19
N LEU A 83 -5.57 -4.59 10.17
CA LEU A 83 -6.49 -5.33 9.31
C LEU A 83 -7.13 -6.54 10.00
N GLY A 84 -6.55 -7.05 11.10
CA GLY A 84 -7.07 -8.14 11.92
C GLY A 84 -6.83 -9.51 11.31
#